data_AF-A0A3D5X383-F1
#
_entry.id   AF-A0A3D5X383-F1
#
_cell.length_a   1.000
_cell.length_b   1.000
_cell.length_c   1.000
_cell.angle_alpha   90.00
_cell.angle_beta   90.00
_cell.angle_gamma   90.00
#
_symmetry.space_group_name_H-M   'P 1'
#
loop_
_entity.id
_entity.type
_entity.pdbx_description
1 polymer ?
#
loop_
_entity_poly.entity_id
_entity_poly.type
_entity_poly.pdbx_seq_one_letter_code
_entity_poly.pdbx_strand_id
1 'polypeptide(L)'
;VAFGILNPGKKVGDDIDDFIIKIEIPKLLSLLGYRSLDAFVPGANDLVFGNEKYNIMSASEKMEKGKVALNALAAYKEAHTQGDIEQMEHSLSEFEENYYYMGYGYLHNPESILPNIPFIFYSFHVMVILGFAFIAIVGLILYLTVKNKLEQHKWLIWIGIWSFPLAVVASMAGWIVAEVGRQPWTIQGFLPTMVSTSNISSNAVILTFWMFLILLMT
;
A
#
# COMPACT_ATOMS: atom_id res chain seq x y z
N VAL A 1 12.77 -6.56 -7.67
CA VAL A 1 12.51 -7.76 -8.50
C VAL A 1 11.77 -7.30 -9.75
N ALA A 2 12.23 -7.69 -10.93
CA ALA A 2 11.62 -7.33 -12.21
C ALA A 2 10.57 -8.35 -12.66
N PHE A 3 10.75 -9.61 -12.27
CA PHE A 3 9.75 -10.66 -12.39
C PHE A 3 10.00 -11.72 -11.32
N GLY A 4 8.97 -12.20 -10.65
CA GLY A 4 9.12 -13.30 -9.71
C GLY A 4 7.80 -13.94 -9.32
N ILE A 5 7.85 -15.17 -8.85
CA ILE A 5 6.69 -15.86 -8.26
C ILE A 5 6.95 -15.91 -6.76
N LEU A 6 6.06 -15.29 -6.00
CA LEU A 6 6.15 -15.28 -4.54
C LEU A 6 5.86 -16.68 -3.99
N ASN A 7 6.59 -17.06 -2.94
CA ASN A 7 6.34 -18.32 -2.24
C ASN A 7 5.08 -18.19 -1.35
N PRO A 8 3.98 -18.91 -1.64
CA PRO A 8 2.73 -18.78 -0.88
C PRO A 8 2.83 -19.31 0.55
N GLY A 9 3.88 -20.05 0.90
CA GLY A 9 4.08 -20.63 2.23
C GLY A 9 4.88 -19.77 3.21
N LYS A 10 5.46 -18.64 2.77
CA LYS A 10 6.34 -17.82 3.61
C LYS A 10 5.56 -16.86 4.51
N LYS A 11 5.88 -16.84 5.80
CA LYS A 11 5.42 -15.82 6.75
C LYS A 11 6.54 -14.86 7.12
N VAL A 12 6.17 -13.71 7.69
CA VAL A 12 7.10 -12.69 8.17
C VAL A 12 7.96 -13.29 9.28
N GLY A 13 9.28 -13.22 9.15
CA GLY A 13 10.23 -13.85 10.07
C GLY A 13 10.72 -15.26 9.69
N ASP A 14 10.21 -15.87 8.62
CA ASP A 14 10.74 -17.15 8.12
C ASP A 14 12.03 -16.96 7.29
N ASP A 15 13.03 -17.83 7.51
CA ASP A 15 14.32 -17.85 6.79
C ASP A 15 14.24 -18.53 5.41
N ILE A 16 13.03 -18.62 4.86
CA ILE A 16 12.72 -19.21 3.55
C ILE A 16 12.85 -18.13 2.48
N ASP A 17 13.36 -18.44 1.29
CA ASP A 17 13.45 -17.46 0.20
C ASP A 17 12.08 -16.84 -0.16
N ASP A 18 12.07 -15.52 -0.38
CA ASP A 18 10.87 -14.73 -0.72
C ASP A 18 10.23 -15.17 -2.06
N PHE A 19 11.02 -15.79 -2.94
CA PHE A 19 10.64 -16.09 -4.32
C PHE A 19 10.99 -17.53 -4.70
N ILE A 20 10.07 -18.21 -5.37
CA ILE A 20 10.32 -19.51 -6.00
C ILE A 20 11.18 -19.31 -7.27
N ILE A 21 10.92 -18.21 -7.98
CA ILE A 21 11.68 -17.78 -9.17
C ILE A 21 11.88 -16.27 -9.05
N LYS A 22 13.12 -15.80 -9.19
CA LYS A 22 13.49 -14.39 -9.05
C LYS A 22 14.33 -13.92 -10.23
N ILE A 23 13.82 -12.96 -10.98
CA ILE A 23 14.59 -12.15 -11.93
C ILE A 23 14.64 -10.75 -11.35
N GLU A 24 15.80 -10.31 -10.90
CA GLU A 24 15.98 -8.97 -10.35
C GLU A 24 16.97 -8.15 -11.15
N ILE A 25 16.64 -6.88 -11.36
CA ILE A 25 17.59 -5.89 -11.83
C ILE A 25 18.10 -5.18 -10.58
N PRO A 26 19.36 -5.44 -10.17
CA PRO A 26 19.89 -4.89 -8.93
C PRO A 26 19.93 -3.36 -8.98
N LYS A 27 19.69 -2.72 -7.83
CA LYS A 27 19.78 -1.26 -7.61
C LYS A 27 18.86 -0.37 -8.46
N LEU A 28 17.98 -0.93 -9.30
CA LEU A 28 17.07 -0.15 -10.14
C LEU A 28 16.13 0.74 -9.31
N LEU A 29 15.57 0.20 -8.22
CA LEU A 29 14.68 0.95 -7.32
C LEU A 29 15.42 2.04 -6.53
N SER A 30 16.65 1.76 -6.09
CA SER A 30 17.50 2.73 -5.37
C SER A 30 17.85 3.92 -6.28
N LEU A 31 18.22 3.62 -7.53
CA LEU A 31 18.53 4.62 -8.56
C LEU A 31 17.29 5.46 -8.95
N LEU A 32 16.14 4.84 -9.16
CA LEU A 32 14.91 5.55 -9.56
C LEU A 32 14.32 6.37 -8.40
N GLY A 33 14.33 5.84 -7.18
CA GLY A 33 13.71 6.48 -6.02
C GLY A 33 14.60 7.54 -5.37
N TYR A 34 15.87 7.21 -5.11
CA TYR A 34 16.78 8.06 -4.33
C TYR A 34 17.88 8.70 -5.17
N ARG A 35 17.89 8.48 -6.49
CA ARG A 35 18.92 8.95 -7.43
C ARG A 35 20.35 8.58 -7.00
N SER A 36 20.48 7.55 -6.17
CA SER A 36 21.75 7.04 -5.62
C SER A 36 21.74 5.52 -5.67
N LEU A 37 22.91 4.92 -5.85
CA LEU A 37 23.04 3.46 -6.00
C LEU A 37 23.14 2.73 -4.65
N ASP A 38 23.25 3.48 -3.55
CA ASP A 38 23.54 2.95 -2.22
C ASP A 38 22.43 3.28 -1.21
N ALA A 39 21.32 3.89 -1.64
CA ALA A 39 20.19 4.11 -0.75
C ALA A 39 19.56 2.77 -0.35
N PHE A 40 19.44 2.57 0.96
CA PHE A 40 18.82 1.40 1.56
C PHE A 40 17.31 1.44 1.39
N VAL A 41 16.74 0.32 0.94
CA VAL A 41 15.29 0.14 0.82
C VAL A 41 14.88 -0.89 1.87
N PRO A 42 14.10 -0.49 2.89
CA PRO A 42 13.71 -1.40 3.97
C PRO A 42 12.80 -2.51 3.44
N GLY A 43 13.08 -3.75 3.85
CA GLY A 43 12.23 -4.91 3.59
C GLY A 43 11.09 -5.04 4.60
N ALA A 44 10.19 -6.00 4.37
CA ALA A 44 9.06 -6.28 5.26
C ALA A 44 9.53 -6.64 6.69
N ASN A 45 10.61 -7.42 6.81
CA ASN A 45 11.18 -7.78 8.11
C ASN A 45 11.81 -6.57 8.83
N ASP A 46 12.46 -5.66 8.11
CA ASP A 46 13.03 -4.43 8.71
C ASP A 46 11.92 -3.51 9.26
N LEU A 47 10.74 -3.51 8.63
CA LEU A 47 9.59 -2.71 9.07
C LEU A 47 8.91 -3.29 10.32
N VAL A 48 8.89 -4.62 10.45
CA VAL A 48 8.26 -5.33 11.57
C VAL A 48 9.20 -5.42 12.77
N PHE A 49 10.42 -5.89 12.57
CA PHE A 49 11.39 -6.12 13.64
C PHE A 49 12.28 -4.91 13.94
N GLY A 50 12.27 -3.90 13.07
CA GLY A 50 13.15 -2.74 13.19
C GLY A 50 14.53 -2.99 12.61
N ASN A 51 15.27 -1.91 12.38
CA ASN A 51 16.65 -1.97 11.92
C ASN A 51 17.45 -0.80 12.51
N GLU A 52 18.24 -1.08 13.54
CA GLU A 52 19.03 -0.09 14.27
C GLU A 52 20.07 0.60 13.36
N LYS A 53 20.62 -0.12 12.39
CA LYS A 53 21.63 0.42 11.45
C LYS A 53 21.09 1.58 10.62
N TYR A 54 19.78 1.60 10.34
CA TYR A 54 19.12 2.64 9.56
C TYR A 54 18.11 3.44 10.38
N ASN A 55 18.19 3.37 11.71
CA ASN A 55 17.29 4.08 12.64
C ASN A 55 15.79 3.80 12.40
N ILE A 56 15.46 2.56 12.05
CA ILE A 56 14.07 2.12 11.82
C ILE A 56 13.55 1.49 13.11
N MET A 57 12.61 2.17 13.77
CA MET A 57 11.95 1.62 14.96
C MET A 57 11.11 0.39 14.61
N SER A 58 11.10 -0.58 15.52
CA SER A 58 10.30 -1.80 15.39
C SER A 58 8.81 -1.50 15.43
N ALA A 59 8.00 -2.42 14.89
CA ALA A 59 6.56 -2.31 14.96
C ALA A 59 6.04 -2.38 16.40
N SER A 60 6.67 -3.19 17.26
CA SER A 60 6.36 -3.29 18.69
C SER A 60 6.55 -1.96 19.43
N GLU A 61 7.67 -1.28 19.20
CA GLU A 61 7.93 0.04 19.82
C GLU A 61 6.94 1.10 19.34
N LYS A 62 6.59 1.08 18.05
CA LYS A 62 5.55 1.98 17.50
C LYS A 62 4.20 1.73 18.14
N MET A 63 3.84 0.46 18.37
CA MET A 63 2.59 0.09 19.03
C MET A 63 2.58 0.54 20.50
N GLU A 64 3.71 0.45 21.20
CA GLU A 64 3.84 0.93 22.58
C GLU A 64 3.66 2.45 22.67
N LYS A 65 4.38 3.21 21.83
CA LYS A 65 4.19 4.67 21.70
C LYS A 65 2.76 5.04 21.34
N GLY A 66 2.12 4.25 20.47
CA GLY A 66 0.71 4.43 20.12
C GLY A 66 -0.22 4.25 21.32
N LYS A 67 0.02 3.25 22.18
CA LYS A 67 -0.75 3.06 23.42
C LYS A 67 -0.55 4.21 24.40
N VAL A 68 0.68 4.70 24.53
CA VAL A 68 0.99 5.89 25.35
C VAL A 68 0.17 7.10 24.86
N ALA A 69 0.17 7.36 23.55
CA ALA A 69 -0.63 8.45 22.97
C ALA A 69 -2.14 8.28 23.25
N LEU A 70 -2.68 7.05 23.14
CA LEU A 70 -4.09 6.78 23.42
C LEU A 70 -4.44 6.99 24.90
N ASN A 71 -3.56 6.56 25.81
CA ASN A 71 -3.74 6.75 27.24
C ASN A 71 -3.64 8.23 27.62
N ALA A 72 -2.68 8.97 27.04
CA ALA A 72 -2.55 10.41 27.22
C ALA A 72 -3.80 11.16 26.74
N LEU A 73 -4.37 10.76 25.60
CA LEU A 73 -5.62 11.33 25.09
C LEU A 73 -6.82 11.03 26.01
N ALA A 74 -6.90 9.82 26.57
CA ALA A 74 -7.94 9.45 27.54
C ALA A 74 -7.79 10.27 28.83
N ALA A 75 -6.57 10.37 29.37
CA ALA A 75 -6.26 11.16 30.56
C ALA A 75 -6.58 12.65 30.35
N TYR A 76 -6.25 13.21 29.18
CA TYR A 76 -6.64 14.58 28.81
C TYR A 76 -8.16 14.78 28.85
N LYS A 77 -8.93 13.83 28.31
CA LYS A 77 -10.40 13.90 28.30
C LYS A 77 -10.99 13.82 29.72
N GLU A 78 -10.43 12.98 30.57
CA GLU A 78 -10.83 12.87 31.98
C GLU A 78 -10.50 14.16 32.76
N ALA A 79 -9.27 14.67 32.62
CA ALA A 79 -8.83 15.91 33.25
C ALA A 79 -9.67 17.12 32.77
N HIS A 80 -10.01 17.20 31.48
CA HIS A 80 -10.92 18.21 30.94
C HIS A 80 -12.32 18.13 31.55
N THR A 81 -12.81 16.93 31.87
CA THR A 81 -14.12 16.75 32.51
C THR A 81 -14.09 17.18 33.98
N GLN A 82 -12.93 17.03 34.63
CA GLN A 82 -12.71 17.40 36.04
C GLN A 82 -12.27 18.87 36.22
N GLY A 83 -11.85 19.55 35.15
CA GLY A 83 -11.35 20.92 35.20
C GLY A 83 -9.92 21.06 35.75
N ASP A 84 -9.14 19.97 35.75
CA ASP A 84 -7.74 19.96 36.21
C ASP A 84 -6.80 20.42 35.09
N ILE A 85 -6.30 21.65 35.21
CA ILE A 85 -5.47 22.31 34.18
C ILE A 85 -4.06 21.73 34.13
N GLU A 86 -3.47 21.34 35.26
CA GLU A 86 -2.10 20.82 35.30
C GLU A 86 -2.02 19.44 34.62
N GLN A 87 -2.97 18.56 34.94
CA GLN A 87 -3.04 17.24 34.32
C GLN A 87 -3.40 17.32 32.83
N MET A 88 -4.19 18.32 32.42
CA MET A 88 -4.47 18.59 31.00
C MET A 88 -3.19 18.95 30.23
N GLU A 89 -2.37 19.87 30.75
CA GLU A 89 -1.15 20.32 30.07
C GLU A 89 -0.11 19.19 29.97
N HIS A 90 0.07 18.42 31.05
CA HIS A 90 0.95 17.24 31.04
C HIS A 90 0.50 16.20 30.02
N SER A 91 -0.79 15.84 30.03
CA SER A 91 -1.34 14.83 29.12
C SER A 91 -1.30 15.28 27.66
N LEU A 92 -1.44 16.59 27.40
CA LEU A 92 -1.31 17.14 26.06
C LEU A 92 0.13 17.05 25.56
N SER A 93 1.12 17.43 26.38
CA SER A 93 2.53 17.31 26.02
C SER A 93 2.92 15.86 25.70
N GLU A 94 2.50 14.91 26.54
CA GLU A 94 2.76 13.48 26.33
C GLU A 94 2.09 12.94 25.05
N PHE A 95 0.89 13.46 24.74
CA PHE A 95 0.20 13.15 23.49
C PHE A 95 0.95 13.72 22.28
N GLU A 96 1.35 15.00 22.31
CA GLU A 96 2.05 15.67 21.19
C GLU A 96 3.38 14.99 20.82
N GLU A 97 4.09 14.43 21.80
CA GLU A 97 5.33 13.67 21.54
C GLU A 97 5.09 12.37 20.76
N ASN A 98 3.93 11.73 20.97
CA ASN A 98 3.64 10.39 20.47
C ASN A 98 2.49 10.32 19.45
N TYR A 99 1.87 11.47 19.11
CA TYR A 99 0.64 11.55 18.31
C TYR A 99 0.77 10.85 16.95
N TYR A 100 1.95 10.88 16.34
CA TYR A 100 2.24 10.25 15.05
C TYR A 100 2.08 8.72 15.08
N TYR A 101 2.20 8.09 16.25
CA TYR A 101 2.09 6.65 16.42
C TYR A 101 0.74 6.19 16.98
N MET A 102 -0.18 7.11 17.29
CA MET A 102 -1.48 6.81 17.90
C MET A 102 -2.23 5.68 17.18
N GLY A 103 -2.20 5.66 15.85
CA GLY A 103 -2.86 4.65 15.05
C GLY A 103 -2.32 3.24 15.25
N TYR A 104 -1.04 3.09 15.60
CA TYR A 104 -0.43 1.79 15.89
C TYR A 104 -0.95 1.20 17.21
N GLY A 105 -1.44 2.03 18.14
CA GLY A 105 -2.00 1.57 19.42
C GLY A 105 -3.26 0.70 19.27
N TYR A 106 -3.97 0.83 18.13
CA TYR A 106 -5.14 0.00 17.82
C TYR A 106 -4.80 -1.34 17.17
N LEU A 107 -3.54 -1.58 16.81
CA LEU A 107 -3.13 -2.85 16.21
C LEU A 107 -2.95 -3.91 17.30
N HIS A 108 -3.27 -5.16 16.98
CA HIS A 108 -3.10 -6.28 17.92
C HIS A 108 -1.75 -6.99 17.74
N ASN A 109 -1.29 -7.14 16.49
CA ASN A 109 -0.07 -7.85 16.15
C ASN A 109 0.90 -6.96 15.37
N PRO A 110 2.22 -7.07 15.61
CA PRO A 110 3.25 -6.35 14.86
C PRO A 110 3.21 -6.61 13.35
N GLU A 111 2.84 -7.81 12.93
CA GLU A 111 2.72 -8.19 11.50
C GLU A 111 1.55 -7.48 10.79
N SER A 112 0.54 -7.02 11.53
CA SER A 112 -0.65 -6.38 10.95
C SER A 112 -0.38 -5.01 10.32
N ILE A 113 0.83 -4.45 10.50
CA ILE A 113 1.25 -3.24 9.80
C ILE A 113 1.44 -3.47 8.29
N LEU A 114 1.67 -4.73 7.88
CA LEU A 114 1.98 -5.07 6.50
C LEU A 114 0.68 -5.32 5.72
N PRO A 115 0.52 -4.73 4.52
CA PRO A 115 -0.57 -5.06 3.64
C PRO A 115 -0.38 -6.45 3.02
N ASN A 116 -1.36 -6.89 2.22
CA ASN A 116 -1.26 -8.13 1.45
C ASN A 116 -0.19 -8.01 0.34
N ILE A 117 1.05 -8.38 0.68
CA ILE A 117 2.23 -8.29 -0.20
C ILE A 117 2.02 -9.05 -1.52
N PRO A 118 1.53 -10.31 -1.53
CA PRO A 118 1.27 -11.01 -2.78
C PRO A 118 0.36 -10.27 -3.74
N PHE A 119 -0.74 -9.73 -3.24
CA PHE A 119 -1.72 -9.05 -4.08
C PHE A 119 -1.12 -7.80 -4.72
N ILE A 120 -0.40 -6.98 -3.94
CA ILE A 120 0.26 -5.76 -4.44
C ILE A 120 1.34 -6.11 -5.46
N PHE A 121 2.14 -7.14 -5.18
CA PHE A 121 3.23 -7.55 -6.04
C PHE A 121 2.73 -7.93 -7.44
N TYR A 122 1.71 -8.78 -7.55
CA TYR A 122 1.18 -9.19 -8.85
C TYR A 122 0.50 -8.03 -9.59
N SER A 123 -0.29 -7.21 -8.90
CA SER A 123 -0.94 -6.03 -9.50
C SER A 123 0.09 -5.03 -10.03
N PHE A 124 1.19 -4.80 -9.31
CA PHE A 124 2.27 -3.93 -9.77
C PHE A 124 2.93 -4.44 -11.05
N HIS A 125 3.21 -5.74 -11.15
CA HIS A 125 3.82 -6.32 -12.35
C HIS A 125 2.88 -6.24 -13.56
N VAL A 126 1.59 -6.54 -13.38
CA VAL A 126 0.58 -6.39 -14.45
C VAL A 126 0.54 -4.95 -14.95
N MET A 127 0.48 -3.97 -14.03
CA MET A 127 0.48 -2.55 -14.38
C MET A 127 1.74 -2.16 -15.19
N VAL A 128 2.92 -2.54 -14.72
CA VAL A 128 4.20 -2.18 -15.35
C VAL A 128 4.35 -2.83 -16.72
N ILE A 129 4.06 -4.13 -16.84
CA ILE A 129 4.14 -4.87 -18.11
C ILE A 129 3.21 -4.24 -19.16
N LEU A 130 1.96 -3.95 -18.77
CA LEU A 130 1.01 -3.31 -19.69
C LEU A 130 1.42 -1.88 -20.05
N GLY A 131 1.94 -1.10 -19.09
CA GLY A 131 2.46 0.24 -19.35
C GLY A 131 3.59 0.25 -20.39
N PHE A 132 4.59 -0.63 -20.23
CA PHE A 132 5.66 -0.77 -21.22
C PHE A 132 5.16 -1.31 -22.56
N ALA A 133 4.19 -2.25 -22.55
CA ALA A 133 3.58 -2.74 -23.77
C ALA A 133 2.88 -1.61 -24.55
N PHE A 134 2.15 -0.71 -23.88
CA PHE A 134 1.52 0.44 -24.53
C PHE A 134 2.54 1.41 -25.12
N ILE A 135 3.64 1.70 -24.41
CA ILE A 135 4.72 2.54 -24.94
C ILE A 135 5.32 1.91 -26.20
N ALA A 136 5.56 0.59 -26.19
CA ALA A 136 6.07 -0.14 -27.35
C ALA A 136 5.09 -0.13 -28.53
N ILE A 137 3.79 -0.32 -28.26
CA ILE A 137 2.73 -0.27 -29.29
C ILE A 137 2.65 1.13 -29.92
N VAL A 138 2.66 2.19 -29.10
CA VAL A 138 2.64 3.58 -29.60
C VAL A 138 3.90 3.87 -30.41
N GLY A 139 5.08 3.45 -29.93
CA GLY A 139 6.33 3.60 -30.67
C GLY A 139 6.32 2.87 -32.01
N LEU A 140 5.77 1.65 -32.05
CA LEU A 140 5.61 0.88 -33.29
C LEU A 140 4.64 1.55 -34.27
N ILE A 141 3.49 2.01 -33.79
CA ILE A 141 2.50 2.72 -34.61
C ILE A 141 3.12 4.00 -35.19
N LEU A 142 3.82 4.78 -34.37
CA LEU A 142 4.50 6.01 -34.82
C LEU A 142 5.55 5.68 -35.90
N TYR A 143 6.36 4.65 -35.68
CA TYR A 143 7.35 4.20 -36.67
C TYR A 143 6.71 3.78 -38.00
N LEU A 144 5.61 3.01 -37.96
CA LEU A 144 4.91 2.56 -39.16
C LEU A 144 4.18 3.69 -39.89
N THR A 145 3.68 4.68 -39.15
CA THR A 145 3.11 5.92 -39.69
C THR A 145 4.17 6.72 -40.44
N VAL A 146 5.37 6.92 -39.87
CA VAL A 146 6.48 7.62 -40.54
C VAL A 146 6.92 6.88 -41.82
N LYS A 147 6.78 5.56 -41.88
CA LYS A 147 7.11 4.75 -43.05
C LYS A 147 5.96 4.63 -44.07
N ASN A 148 4.80 5.25 -43.84
CA ASN A 148 3.59 5.13 -44.67
C ASN A 148 3.16 3.68 -44.96
N LYS A 149 3.42 2.75 -44.03
CA LYS A 149 3.08 1.31 -44.17
C LYS A 149 1.93 0.86 -43.27
N LEU A 150 1.26 1.80 -42.61
CA LEU A 150 0.24 1.51 -41.59
C LEU A 150 -0.91 0.65 -42.15
N GLU A 151 -1.36 0.96 -43.37
CA GLU A 151 -2.49 0.28 -44.03
C GLU A 151 -2.20 -1.18 -44.43
N GLN A 152 -0.93 -1.57 -44.50
CA GLN A 152 -0.52 -2.93 -44.89
C GLN A 152 -0.67 -3.94 -43.75
N HIS A 153 -0.88 -3.47 -42.50
CA HIS A 153 -0.80 -4.29 -41.30
C HIS A 153 -2.14 -4.35 -40.55
N LYS A 154 -3.08 -5.15 -41.05
CA LYS A 154 -4.43 -5.34 -40.46
C LYS A 154 -4.43 -5.86 -39.01
N TRP A 155 -3.35 -6.51 -38.55
CA TRP A 155 -3.22 -6.98 -37.17
C TRP A 155 -3.12 -5.82 -36.15
N LEU A 156 -2.69 -4.63 -36.58
CA LEU A 156 -2.65 -3.44 -35.71
C LEU A 156 -4.04 -3.01 -35.24
N ILE A 157 -5.07 -3.25 -36.05
CA ILE A 157 -6.47 -2.95 -35.70
C ILE A 157 -6.89 -3.83 -34.51
N TRP A 158 -6.52 -5.11 -34.53
CA TRP A 158 -6.80 -6.03 -33.43
C TRP A 158 -6.08 -5.63 -32.15
N ILE A 159 -4.83 -5.15 -32.26
CA ILE A 159 -4.12 -4.60 -31.10
C ILE A 159 -4.82 -3.36 -30.55
N GLY A 160 -5.30 -2.47 -31.42
CA GLY A 160 -6.09 -1.31 -30.99
C GLY A 160 -7.34 -1.71 -30.20
N ILE A 161 -8.08 -2.70 -30.70
CA ILE A 161 -9.29 -3.23 -30.04
C ILE A 161 -8.96 -3.80 -28.65
N TRP A 162 -7.91 -4.61 -28.55
CA TRP A 162 -7.51 -5.20 -27.27
C TRP A 162 -6.85 -4.18 -26.32
N SER A 163 -6.24 -3.13 -26.84
CA SER A 163 -5.58 -2.11 -26.01
C SER A 163 -6.56 -1.41 -25.07
N PHE A 164 -7.82 -1.22 -25.48
CA PHE A 164 -8.83 -0.59 -24.63
C PHE A 164 -9.14 -1.38 -23.34
N PRO A 165 -9.59 -2.65 -23.38
CA PRO A 165 -9.83 -3.43 -22.16
C PRO A 165 -8.54 -3.63 -21.35
N LEU A 166 -7.39 -3.82 -22.01
CA LEU A 166 -6.11 -3.92 -21.32
C LEU A 166 -5.73 -2.62 -20.59
N ALA A 167 -6.07 -1.45 -21.13
CA ALA A 167 -5.83 -0.17 -20.47
C ALA A 167 -6.70 0.00 -19.21
N VAL A 168 -7.95 -0.47 -19.26
CA VAL A 168 -8.83 -0.51 -18.07
C VAL A 168 -8.25 -1.42 -16.99
N VAL A 169 -7.77 -2.61 -17.36
CA VAL A 169 -7.12 -3.55 -16.43
C VAL A 169 -5.85 -2.94 -15.82
N ALA A 170 -5.01 -2.30 -16.62
CA ALA A 170 -3.81 -1.62 -16.13
C ALA A 170 -4.15 -0.48 -15.15
N SER A 171 -5.20 0.28 -15.44
CA SER A 171 -5.70 1.35 -14.55
C SER A 171 -6.21 0.79 -13.23
N MET A 172 -7.03 -0.27 -13.26
CA MET A 172 -7.52 -0.96 -12.06
C MET A 172 -6.37 -1.54 -11.23
N ALA A 173 -5.37 -2.15 -11.88
CA ALA A 173 -4.19 -2.66 -11.21
C ALA A 173 -3.40 -1.54 -10.51
N GLY A 174 -3.28 -0.36 -11.12
CA GLY A 174 -2.67 0.81 -10.49
C GLY A 174 -3.42 1.29 -9.25
N TRP A 175 -4.74 1.36 -9.32
CA TRP A 175 -5.58 1.67 -8.16
C TRP A 175 -5.44 0.65 -7.04
N ILE A 176 -5.38 -0.64 -7.37
CA ILE A 176 -5.16 -1.71 -6.39
C ILE A 176 -3.81 -1.52 -5.69
N VAL A 177 -2.73 -1.24 -6.42
CA VAL A 177 -1.41 -1.01 -5.83
C VAL A 177 -1.43 0.18 -4.88
N ALA A 178 -2.10 1.27 -5.25
CA ALA A 178 -2.19 2.46 -4.42
C ALA A 178 -3.05 2.24 -3.16
N GLU A 179 -4.23 1.63 -3.31
CA GLU A 179 -5.19 1.51 -2.20
C GLU A 179 -4.83 0.35 -1.26
N VAL A 180 -4.48 -0.81 -1.82
CA VAL A 180 -4.08 -1.97 -1.01
C VAL A 180 -2.68 -1.76 -0.42
N GLY A 181 -1.80 -1.07 -1.14
CA GLY A 181 -0.46 -0.70 -0.64
C GLY A 181 -0.48 0.17 0.61
N ARG A 182 -1.57 0.89 0.83
CA ARG A 182 -1.77 1.77 1.99
C ARG A 182 -2.43 1.07 3.17
N GLN A 183 -3.01 -0.11 2.99
CA GLN A 183 -3.56 -0.88 4.10
C GLN A 183 -2.45 -1.20 5.12
N PRO A 184 -2.73 -1.20 6.43
CA PRO A 184 -4.03 -1.02 7.10
C PRO A 184 -4.43 0.44 7.39
N TRP A 185 -3.88 1.44 6.68
CA TRP A 185 -3.98 2.85 7.07
C TRP A 185 -5.02 3.62 6.24
N THR A 186 -5.94 4.32 6.92
CA THR A 186 -6.76 5.40 6.32
C THR A 186 -6.02 6.74 6.36
N ILE A 187 -5.24 6.98 7.41
CA ILE A 187 -4.25 8.06 7.44
C ILE A 187 -3.00 7.47 8.08
N GLN A 188 -1.89 7.52 7.37
CA GLN A 188 -0.65 6.87 7.78
C GLN A 188 -0.24 7.31 9.19
N GLY A 189 -0.05 6.34 10.09
CA GLY A 189 0.36 6.56 11.48
C GLY A 189 -0.75 7.03 12.44
N PHE A 190 -1.81 7.65 11.92
CA PHE A 190 -2.87 8.23 12.73
C PHE A 190 -4.10 7.34 12.87
N LEU A 191 -4.65 6.89 11.75
CA LEU A 191 -5.97 6.26 11.72
C LEU A 191 -5.93 4.96 10.91
N PRO A 192 -5.99 3.78 11.55
CA PRO A 192 -6.14 2.53 10.83
C PRO A 192 -7.56 2.36 10.27
N THR A 193 -7.68 1.58 9.20
CA THR A 193 -8.95 1.35 8.49
C THR A 193 -9.99 0.69 9.38
N MET A 194 -9.58 -0.18 10.29
CA MET A 194 -10.46 -0.89 11.22
C MET A 194 -11.26 0.06 12.13
N VAL A 195 -10.63 1.14 12.62
CA VAL A 195 -11.27 2.12 13.51
C VAL A 195 -11.92 3.28 12.76
N SER A 196 -11.63 3.41 11.46
CA SER A 196 -12.21 4.43 10.58
C SER A 196 -13.63 4.08 10.10
N THR A 197 -14.21 2.98 10.57
CA THR A 197 -15.54 2.51 10.15
C THR A 197 -16.65 3.08 11.03
N SER A 198 -17.79 3.38 10.41
CA SER A 198 -19.00 3.80 11.14
C SER A 198 -19.62 2.62 11.87
N ASN A 199 -20.15 2.86 13.07
CA ASN A 199 -20.83 1.85 13.88
C ASN A 199 -22.25 1.55 13.32
N ILE A 200 -22.32 0.78 12.24
CA ILE A 200 -23.55 0.42 11.52
C ILE A 200 -23.68 -1.12 11.50
N SER A 201 -24.91 -1.63 11.52
CA SER A 201 -25.16 -3.07 11.42
C SER A 201 -24.69 -3.63 10.07
N SER A 202 -24.02 -4.79 10.10
CA SER A 202 -23.51 -5.44 8.88
C SER A 202 -24.63 -5.72 7.86
N ASN A 203 -25.84 -6.01 8.33
CA ASN A 203 -27.00 -6.24 7.47
C ASN A 203 -27.36 -5.02 6.62
N ALA A 204 -27.28 -3.81 7.18
CA ALA A 204 -27.56 -2.58 6.44
C ALA A 204 -26.51 -2.34 5.34
N VAL A 205 -25.24 -2.63 5.62
CA VAL A 205 -24.15 -2.52 4.65
C VAL A 205 -24.32 -3.52 3.50
N ILE A 206 -24.67 -4.78 3.80
CA ILE A 206 -24.91 -5.81 2.78
C ILE A 206 -26.11 -5.43 1.90
N LEU A 207 -27.21 -4.98 2.50
CA LEU A 207 -28.41 -4.60 1.76
C LEU A 207 -28.14 -3.43 0.81
N THR A 208 -27.47 -2.38 1.30
CA THR A 208 -27.12 -1.20 0.50
C THR A 208 -26.12 -1.56 -0.60
N PHE A 209 -25.14 -2.42 -0.34
CA PHE A 209 -24.21 -2.93 -1.35
C PHE A 209 -24.95 -3.60 -2.53
N TRP A 210 -25.85 -4.54 -2.25
CA TRP A 210 -26.61 -5.21 -3.31
C TRP A 210 -27.56 -4.28 -4.04
N MET A 211 -28.17 -3.33 -3.33
CA MET A 211 -29.03 -2.30 -3.94
C MET A 211 -28.25 -1.46 -4.96
N PHE A 212 -27.08 -0.93 -4.58
CA PHE A 212 -26.24 -0.15 -5.49
C PHE A 212 -25.69 -1.01 -6.64
N LEU A 213 -25.32 -2.27 -6.36
CA LEU A 213 -24.83 -3.18 -7.39
C LEU A 213 -25.88 -3.44 -8.47
N ILE A 214 -27.13 -3.73 -8.08
CA ILE A 214 -28.22 -3.95 -9.03
C ILE A 214 -28.47 -2.67 -9.83
N LEU A 215 -28.56 -1.51 -9.15
CA LEU A 215 -28.83 -0.23 -9.79
C LEU A 215 -27.75 0.19 -10.80
N LEU A 216 -26.48 -0.13 -10.55
CA LEU A 216 -25.39 0.17 -11.49
C LEU A 216 -25.30 -0.81 -12.66
N MET A 217 -25.89 -2.00 -12.52
CA MET A 217 -25.91 -3.03 -13.57
C MET A 217 -27.11 -2.89 -14.52
N THR A 218 -28.22 -2.32 -14.05
CA THR A 218 -29.41 -2.01 -14.85
C THR A 218 -29.24 -0.72 -15.64
#